data_AF-A0A8T3CVG2-F1
#
_entry.id   AF-A0A8T3CVG2-F1
#
_cell.length_a   1.000
_cell.length_b   1.000
_cell.length_c   1.000
_cell.angle_alpha   90.00
_cell.angle_beta   90.00
_cell.angle_gamma   90.00
#
_symmetry.space_group_name_H-M   'P 1'
#
loop_
_entity.id
_entity.type
_entity.pdbx_description
1 polymer ?
#
loop_
_entity_poly.entity_id
_entity_poly.type
_entity_poly.pdbx_seq_one_letter_code
_entity_poly.pdbx_strand_id
1 'polypeptide(L)'
;MDSKEPPTLTHNSSMEITQSLEEDPLIDGPLISPETLDSAIKKEFQKLPTSWAAFLLSFLHVAFVCLSIVLAVFCSVLQNNQDQCRRYLSDLHSHTVIVFAKVCLWLLLVLFERVVQRHHSRVRNRGYLQFYRSTRNLKSLPILIHSTGNAAVLMILAAEPLLSGVKHLSLYLLLGVLVLELLSVPCLLLYSVKVQKFNRESPEPDVSQEERSHGFPSPTHPLCTETGFRDGSNLEDVVEKQADLIEYLKQHNSLLSKRILSLTAQQIRD
;
A
#
# COMPACT_ATOMS: atom_id res chain seq x y z
N MET A 1 -4.02 -85.83 49.80
CA MET A 1 -3.02 -84.83 49.38
C MET A 1 -3.65 -84.03 48.27
N ASP A 2 -3.83 -82.75 48.58
CA ASP A 2 -4.71 -81.76 47.99
C ASP A 2 -4.40 -81.30 46.57
N SER A 3 -5.39 -80.54 46.07
CA SER A 3 -5.33 -79.46 45.06
C SER A 3 -5.56 -79.92 43.61
N LYS A 4 -6.42 -79.28 42.81
CA LYS A 4 -7.08 -77.97 42.93
C LYS A 4 -8.22 -77.90 41.90
N GLU A 5 -9.32 -77.27 42.29
CA GLU A 5 -10.42 -76.81 41.43
C GLU A 5 -9.92 -75.78 40.39
N PRO A 6 -10.66 -75.53 39.29
CA PRO A 6 -11.51 -74.33 39.34
C PRO A 6 -12.87 -74.49 38.62
N PRO A 7 -13.89 -73.70 39.02
CA PRO A 7 -15.14 -73.57 38.27
C PRO A 7 -15.30 -72.19 37.62
N THR A 8 -16.42 -72.06 36.89
CA THR A 8 -17.16 -70.84 36.52
C THR A 8 -16.81 -70.12 35.21
N LEU A 9 -17.55 -70.57 34.19
CA LEU A 9 -18.36 -69.81 33.25
C LEU A 9 -18.81 -68.42 33.75
N THR A 10 -18.38 -67.35 33.09
CA THR A 10 -19.12 -66.08 32.97
C THR A 10 -18.92 -65.51 31.58
N HIS A 11 -19.98 -65.62 30.78
CA HIS A 11 -20.18 -64.96 29.51
C HIS A 11 -20.41 -63.48 29.76
N ASN A 12 -19.54 -62.60 29.24
CA ASN A 12 -19.85 -61.20 28.97
C ASN A 12 -19.31 -60.83 27.58
N SER A 13 -20.15 -61.09 26.58
CA SER A 13 -20.09 -60.49 25.26
C SER A 13 -20.40 -58.99 25.37
N SER A 14 -19.45 -58.13 25.02
CA SER A 14 -19.68 -56.75 24.61
C SER A 14 -18.35 -56.13 24.15
N MET A 15 -18.21 -55.90 22.84
CA MET A 15 -17.71 -54.66 22.20
C MET A 15 -16.57 -53.93 22.95
N GLU A 16 -15.36 -53.71 22.42
CA GLU A 16 -15.08 -52.93 21.21
C GLU A 16 -13.56 -52.92 20.96
N ILE A 17 -13.17 -53.14 19.71
CA ILE A 17 -12.32 -52.25 18.89
C ILE A 17 -11.26 -51.44 19.67
N THR A 18 -10.01 -51.92 19.71
CA THR A 18 -8.76 -51.18 19.39
C THR A 18 -7.53 -51.90 19.94
N GLN A 19 -6.69 -52.46 19.07
CA GLN A 19 -5.22 -52.45 19.20
C GLN A 19 -4.58 -53.14 17.99
N SER A 20 -4.53 -52.40 16.89
CA SER A 20 -3.53 -52.62 15.85
C SER A 20 -2.25 -51.96 16.33
N LEU A 21 -1.38 -52.73 16.98
CA LEU A 21 -0.03 -52.32 17.32
C LEU A 21 0.82 -52.47 16.06
N GLU A 22 0.96 -51.39 15.29
CA GLU A 22 1.97 -51.29 14.23
C GLU A 22 2.81 -50.05 14.55
N GLU A 23 3.89 -50.29 15.29
CA GLU A 23 4.92 -49.31 15.59
C GLU A 23 5.80 -49.14 14.34
N ASP A 24 5.53 -48.11 13.54
CA ASP A 24 6.40 -47.70 12.44
C ASP A 24 7.46 -46.73 13.00
N PRO A 25 8.77 -47.08 13.04
CA PRO A 25 9.80 -46.21 13.55
C PRO A 25 10.11 -45.11 12.51
N LEU A 26 9.29 -44.08 12.50
CA LEU A 26 9.46 -42.90 11.64
C LEU A 26 10.69 -42.10 12.10
N ILE A 27 11.81 -42.33 11.41
CA ILE A 27 12.82 -41.35 10.98
C ILE A 27 13.04 -40.19 11.97
N ASP A 28 13.91 -40.38 12.96
CA ASP A 28 14.62 -39.30 13.64
C ASP A 28 15.64 -38.68 12.67
N GLY A 29 15.16 -37.92 11.69
CA GLY A 29 16.00 -37.00 10.94
C GLY A 29 16.45 -35.87 11.86
N PRO A 30 17.69 -35.34 11.72
CA PRO A 30 18.15 -34.24 12.56
C PRO A 30 17.19 -33.05 12.42
N LEU A 31 16.46 -32.77 13.50
CA LEU A 31 15.52 -31.66 13.59
C LEU A 31 16.30 -30.38 13.28
N ILE A 32 15.95 -29.74 12.16
CA ILE A 32 16.43 -28.40 11.80
C ILE A 32 16.13 -27.52 13.02
N SER A 33 17.18 -26.95 13.63
CA SER A 33 17.01 -26.22 14.87
C SER A 33 16.03 -25.07 14.66
N PRO A 34 15.11 -24.80 15.60
CA PRO A 34 14.12 -23.75 15.46
C PRO A 34 14.78 -22.40 15.14
N GLU A 35 15.99 -22.14 15.63
CA GLU A 35 16.75 -20.92 15.30
C GLU A 35 17.17 -20.83 13.83
N THR A 36 17.52 -21.94 13.18
CA THR A 36 17.85 -21.93 11.75
C THR A 36 16.61 -21.75 10.88
N LEU A 37 15.48 -22.36 11.29
CA LEU A 37 14.19 -22.20 10.61
C LEU A 37 13.63 -20.79 10.80
N ASP A 38 13.73 -20.23 12.01
CA ASP A 38 13.27 -18.88 12.33
C ASP A 38 14.15 -17.83 11.63
N SER A 39 15.46 -18.07 11.47
CA SER A 39 16.31 -17.21 10.64
C SER A 39 15.98 -17.28 9.14
N ALA A 40 15.57 -18.45 8.64
CA ALA A 40 15.17 -18.64 7.24
C ALA A 40 13.77 -18.06 6.95
N ILE A 41 12.88 -18.05 7.96
CA ILE A 41 11.52 -17.49 7.90
C ILE A 41 11.52 -15.99 8.15
N LYS A 42 12.47 -15.45 8.94
CA LYS A 42 12.67 -14.02 9.16
C LYS A 42 13.18 -13.35 7.88
N LYS A 43 12.27 -13.10 6.95
CA LYS A 43 12.52 -12.31 5.74
C LYS A 43 13.07 -10.95 6.16
N GLU A 44 14.35 -10.72 5.88
CA GLU A 44 15.02 -9.45 6.10
C GLU A 44 14.19 -8.28 5.54
N PHE A 45 14.03 -7.25 6.38
CA PHE A 45 13.34 -6.02 6.03
C PHE A 45 14.03 -5.34 4.84
N GLN A 46 13.35 -5.31 3.69
CA GLN A 46 13.84 -4.61 2.50
C GLN A 46 13.33 -3.18 2.49
N LYS A 47 14.26 -2.22 2.68
CA LYS A 47 13.99 -0.79 2.57
C LYS A 47 13.43 -0.45 1.19
N LEU A 48 12.44 0.43 1.15
CA LEU A 48 11.90 1.00 -0.08
C LEU A 48 12.84 2.11 -0.58
N PRO A 49 13.60 1.93 -1.68
CA PRO A 49 14.53 2.95 -2.17
C PRO A 49 13.82 4.15 -2.84
N THR A 50 12.48 4.18 -2.82
CA THR A 50 11.66 5.15 -3.56
C THR A 50 11.68 6.56 -2.97
N SER A 51 12.19 6.77 -1.75
CA SER A 51 12.21 8.08 -1.10
C SER A 51 13.11 9.09 -1.81
N TRP A 52 14.33 8.71 -2.19
CA TRP A 52 15.24 9.61 -2.92
C TRP A 52 14.65 10.04 -4.27
N ALA A 53 14.11 9.09 -5.03
CA ALA A 53 13.49 9.37 -6.32
C ALA A 53 12.31 10.35 -6.19
N ALA A 54 11.53 10.26 -5.10
CA ALA A 54 10.44 11.19 -4.84
C ALA A 54 10.94 12.62 -4.54
N PHE A 55 12.02 12.78 -3.77
CA PHE A 55 12.63 14.10 -3.54
C PHE A 55 13.19 14.70 -4.83
N LEU A 56 13.89 13.89 -5.63
CA LEU A 56 14.42 14.30 -6.92
C LEU A 56 13.30 14.76 -7.86
N LEU A 57 12.19 14.03 -7.90
CA LEU A 57 11.03 14.35 -8.74
C LEU A 57 10.34 15.65 -8.28
N SER A 58 10.17 15.84 -6.97
CA SER A 58 9.68 17.09 -6.38
C SER A 58 10.57 18.28 -6.73
N PHE A 59 11.90 18.12 -6.60
CA PHE A 59 12.86 19.15 -6.98
C PHE A 59 12.78 19.49 -8.47
N LEU A 60 12.74 18.47 -9.33
CA LEU A 60 12.62 18.65 -10.78
C LEU A 60 11.33 19.40 -11.14
N HIS A 61 10.22 19.08 -10.49
CA HIS A 61 8.95 19.78 -10.70
C HIS A 61 9.05 21.27 -10.30
N VAL A 62 9.57 21.57 -9.11
CA VAL A 62 9.74 22.97 -8.68
C VAL A 62 10.68 23.73 -9.62
N ALA A 63 11.81 23.13 -9.98
CA ALA A 63 12.76 23.73 -10.93
C ALA A 63 12.10 23.99 -12.29
N PHE A 64 11.31 23.05 -12.81
CA PHE A 64 10.57 23.22 -14.06
C PHE A 64 9.59 24.40 -14.01
N VAL A 65 8.81 24.54 -12.92
CA VAL A 65 7.88 25.66 -12.77
C VAL A 65 8.64 26.99 -12.68
N CYS A 66 9.71 27.06 -11.87
CA CYS A 66 10.55 28.25 -11.78
C CYS A 66 11.15 28.65 -13.13
N LEU A 67 11.72 27.70 -13.87
CA LEU A 67 12.29 27.94 -15.19
C LEU A 67 11.21 28.39 -16.20
N SER A 68 10.00 27.83 -16.12
CA SER A 68 8.87 28.23 -16.96
C SER A 68 8.41 29.66 -16.67
N ILE A 69 8.37 30.06 -15.38
CA ILE A 69 8.08 31.45 -14.97
C ILE A 69 9.16 32.40 -15.49
N VAL A 70 10.44 32.06 -15.30
CA VAL A 70 11.56 32.88 -15.77
C VAL A 70 11.51 33.06 -17.28
N LEU A 71 11.28 31.96 -18.02
CA LEU A 71 11.14 32.01 -19.49
C LEU A 71 9.94 32.87 -19.91
N ALA A 72 8.80 32.70 -19.25
CA ALA A 72 7.60 33.50 -19.48
C ALA A 72 7.88 35.00 -19.29
N VAL A 73 8.42 35.41 -18.13
CA VAL A 73 8.71 36.81 -17.81
C VAL A 73 9.76 37.40 -18.76
N PHE A 74 10.83 36.65 -19.05
CA PHE A 74 11.89 37.10 -19.95
C PHE A 74 11.37 37.33 -21.38
N CYS A 75 10.50 36.44 -21.87
CA CYS A 75 9.98 36.52 -23.24
C CYS A 75 8.71 37.37 -23.39
N SER A 76 7.96 37.66 -22.30
CA SER A 76 6.73 38.47 -22.36
C SER A 76 6.87 39.89 -21.82
N VAL A 77 7.68 40.11 -20.79
CA VAL A 77 7.77 41.42 -20.09
C VAL A 77 8.94 42.25 -20.60
N LEU A 78 10.09 41.62 -20.87
CA LEU A 78 11.27 42.33 -21.39
C LEU A 78 11.16 42.46 -22.92
N GLN A 79 10.40 43.46 -23.36
CA GLN A 79 10.15 43.78 -24.77
C GLN A 79 11.45 44.01 -25.59
N ASN A 80 12.56 44.34 -24.93
CA ASN A 80 13.88 44.50 -25.55
C ASN A 80 14.64 43.17 -25.81
N ASN A 81 14.16 42.05 -25.28
CA ASN A 81 14.85 40.76 -25.32
C ASN A 81 14.15 39.73 -26.23
N GLN A 82 13.18 40.15 -27.04
CA GLN A 82 12.42 39.25 -27.90
C GLN A 82 13.31 38.52 -28.91
N ASP A 83 14.33 39.19 -29.44
CA ASP A 83 15.33 38.62 -30.36
C ASP A 83 16.28 37.64 -29.64
N GLN A 84 16.64 37.92 -28.38
CA GLN A 84 17.43 37.01 -27.56
C GLN A 84 16.62 35.76 -27.19
N CYS A 85 15.33 35.92 -26.85
CA CYS A 85 14.41 34.81 -26.60
C CYS A 85 14.30 33.90 -27.84
N ARG A 86 14.15 34.47 -29.05
CA ARG A 86 14.14 33.72 -30.31
C ARG A 86 15.46 32.96 -30.55
N ARG A 87 16.60 33.56 -30.19
CA ARG A 87 17.93 32.95 -30.30
C ARG A 87 18.12 31.76 -29.35
N TYR A 88 17.65 31.87 -28.11
CA TYR A 88 17.72 30.78 -27.13
C TYR A 88 16.75 29.63 -27.46
N LEU A 89 15.55 29.95 -27.93
CA LEU A 89 14.52 28.95 -28.24
C LEU A 89 14.61 28.38 -29.67
N SER A 90 15.61 28.78 -30.47
CA SER A 90 15.84 28.28 -31.83
C SER A 90 14.57 28.31 -32.70
N ASP A 91 13.85 29.44 -32.66
CA ASP A 91 12.58 29.67 -33.37
C ASP A 91 11.36 28.86 -32.88
N LEU A 92 11.52 28.01 -31.86
CA LEU A 92 10.39 27.37 -31.19
C LEU A 92 9.63 28.40 -30.35
N HIS A 93 8.31 28.33 -30.39
CA HIS A 93 7.48 29.16 -29.52
C HIS A 93 7.67 28.72 -28.06
N SER A 94 7.73 29.69 -27.15
CA SER A 94 7.92 29.44 -25.71
C SER A 94 6.84 28.50 -25.13
N HIS A 95 5.60 28.59 -25.63
CA HIS A 95 4.52 27.68 -25.23
C HIS A 95 4.82 26.22 -25.61
N THR A 96 5.41 25.96 -26.78
CA THR A 96 5.70 24.59 -27.26
C THR A 96 6.76 23.93 -26.40
N VAL A 97 7.80 24.67 -26.03
CA VAL A 97 8.87 24.17 -25.16
C VAL A 97 8.33 23.83 -23.78
N ILE A 98 7.48 24.69 -23.21
CA ILE A 98 6.83 24.44 -21.90
C ILE A 98 5.94 23.20 -21.97
N VAL A 99 5.12 23.05 -23.02
CA VAL A 99 4.25 21.88 -23.20
C VAL A 99 5.06 20.60 -23.38
N PHE A 100 6.14 20.62 -24.16
CA PHE A 100 7.00 19.45 -24.34
C PHE A 100 7.67 19.03 -23.02
N ALA A 101 8.27 19.97 -22.31
CA ALA A 101 8.86 19.72 -21.00
C ALA A 101 7.82 19.20 -19.98
N LYS A 102 6.58 19.71 -20.05
CA LYS A 102 5.45 19.23 -19.24
C LYS A 102 5.12 17.76 -19.51
N VAL A 103 5.08 17.36 -20.79
CA VAL A 103 4.85 15.96 -21.17
C VAL A 103 5.99 15.07 -20.66
N CYS A 104 7.25 15.50 -20.81
CA CYS A 104 8.41 14.77 -20.28
C CYS A 104 8.32 14.59 -18.75
N LEU A 105 7.98 15.65 -18.01
CA LEU A 105 7.79 15.58 -16.56
C LEU A 105 6.66 14.61 -16.20
N TRP A 106 5.53 14.65 -16.90
CA TRP A 106 4.42 13.72 -16.68
C TRP A 106 4.82 12.27 -16.92
N LEU A 107 5.59 11.97 -17.98
CA LEU A 107 6.11 10.63 -18.24
C LEU A 107 7.01 10.13 -17.09
N LEU A 108 7.88 10.99 -16.56
CA LEU A 108 8.70 10.67 -15.40
C LEU A 108 7.86 10.36 -14.16
N LEU A 109 6.77 11.12 -13.92
CA LEU A 109 5.81 10.84 -12.86
C LEU A 109 5.12 9.48 -13.05
N VAL A 110 4.67 9.16 -14.26
CA VAL A 110 4.05 7.85 -14.57
C VAL A 110 5.04 6.73 -14.31
N LEU A 111 6.29 6.84 -14.77
CA LEU A 111 7.33 5.84 -14.52
C LEU A 111 7.58 5.64 -13.03
N PHE A 112 7.71 6.73 -12.27
CA PHE A 112 7.87 6.68 -10.83
C PHE A 112 6.68 5.98 -10.16
N GLU A 113 5.46 6.32 -10.52
CA GLU A 113 4.23 5.74 -9.96
C GLU A 113 4.14 4.23 -10.20
N ARG A 114 4.59 3.76 -11.38
CA ARG A 114 4.70 2.33 -11.72
C ARG A 114 5.79 1.62 -10.94
N VAL A 115 6.96 2.22 -10.78
CA VAL A 115 8.06 1.67 -9.95
C VAL A 115 7.59 1.53 -8.51
N VAL A 116 6.99 2.58 -7.95
CA VAL A 116 6.41 2.57 -6.61
C VAL A 116 5.34 1.50 -6.48
N GLN A 117 4.43 1.37 -7.46
CA GLN A 117 3.40 0.33 -7.45
C GLN A 117 4.00 -1.07 -7.36
N ARG A 118 5.04 -1.35 -8.15
CA ARG A 118 5.71 -2.66 -8.13
C ARG A 118 6.35 -2.93 -6.77
N HIS A 119 7.05 -1.95 -6.20
CA HIS A 119 7.65 -2.10 -4.88
C HIS A 119 6.61 -2.29 -3.77
N HIS A 120 5.55 -1.49 -3.77
CA HIS A 120 4.45 -1.63 -2.81
C HIS A 120 3.71 -2.96 -2.96
N SER A 121 3.51 -3.46 -4.19
CA SER A 121 2.91 -4.78 -4.40
C SER A 121 3.77 -5.90 -3.83
N ARG A 122 5.11 -5.79 -3.94
CA ARG A 122 6.04 -6.75 -3.33
C ARG A 122 6.03 -6.68 -1.80
N VAL A 123 5.90 -5.48 -1.23
CA VAL A 123 5.79 -5.27 0.23
C VAL A 123 4.45 -5.78 0.74
N ARG A 124 3.36 -5.56 0.00
CA ARG A 124 2.03 -6.10 0.31
C ARG A 124 2.04 -7.63 0.40
N ASN A 125 2.65 -8.31 -0.56
CA ASN A 125 2.79 -9.78 -0.56
C ASN A 125 3.69 -10.32 0.56
N ARG A 126 4.26 -9.45 1.41
CA ARG A 126 5.02 -9.81 2.61
C ARG A 126 4.27 -9.51 3.91
N GLY A 127 2.99 -9.13 3.85
CA GLY A 127 2.14 -8.95 5.03
C GLY A 127 2.13 -7.53 5.61
N TYR A 128 2.51 -6.49 4.84
CA TYR A 128 2.45 -5.08 5.25
C TYR A 128 1.21 -4.37 4.68
N LEU A 129 0.02 -4.84 5.04
CA LEU A 129 -1.26 -4.39 4.48
C LEU A 129 -1.70 -3.02 5.04
N GLN A 130 -1.45 -2.76 6.32
CA GLN A 130 -1.84 -1.51 6.98
C GLN A 130 -1.06 -0.31 6.41
N PHE A 131 0.24 -0.50 6.15
CA PHE A 131 1.09 0.48 5.49
C PHE A 131 0.62 0.78 4.06
N TYR A 132 0.25 -0.25 3.30
CA TYR A 132 -0.28 -0.11 1.94
C TYR A 132 -1.59 0.70 1.93
N ARG A 133 -2.55 0.40 2.82
CA ARG A 133 -3.82 1.15 2.92
C ARG A 133 -3.59 2.63 3.25
N SER A 134 -2.66 2.95 4.15
CA SER A 134 -2.36 4.33 4.55
C SER A 134 -1.69 5.16 3.44
N THR A 135 -0.97 4.52 2.51
CA THR A 135 -0.17 5.20 1.47
C THR A 135 -0.84 5.18 0.09
N ARG A 136 -1.85 4.34 -0.15
CA ARG A 136 -2.54 4.18 -1.44
C ARG A 136 -3.08 5.50 -2.01
N ASN A 137 -3.82 6.28 -1.19
CA ASN A 137 -4.43 7.54 -1.64
C ASN A 137 -3.39 8.63 -1.88
N LEU A 138 -2.34 8.68 -1.05
CA LEU A 138 -1.24 9.66 -1.21
C LEU A 138 -0.43 9.43 -2.48
N LYS A 139 -0.33 8.18 -2.95
CA LYS A 139 0.38 7.82 -4.19
C LYS A 139 -0.37 8.24 -5.45
N SER A 140 -1.70 8.21 -5.45
CA SER A 140 -2.53 8.49 -6.64
C SER A 140 -2.78 9.99 -6.87
N LEU A 141 -2.69 10.83 -5.84
CA LEU A 141 -2.96 12.27 -5.97
C LEU A 141 -2.04 12.99 -6.97
N PRO A 142 -0.71 12.80 -6.96
CA PRO A 142 0.18 13.50 -7.90
C PRO A 142 -0.15 13.21 -9.36
N ILE A 143 -0.36 11.93 -9.71
CA ILE A 143 -0.69 11.56 -11.10
C ILE A 143 -2.06 12.09 -11.51
N LEU A 144 -3.04 12.13 -10.60
CA LEU A 144 -4.35 12.70 -10.87
C LEU A 144 -4.25 14.21 -11.12
N ILE A 145 -3.57 14.94 -10.23
CA ILE A 145 -3.36 16.40 -10.36
C ILE A 145 -2.71 16.72 -11.71
N HIS A 146 -1.62 16.03 -12.06
CA HIS A 146 -0.91 16.29 -13.30
C HIS A 146 -1.69 15.86 -14.56
N SER A 147 -2.54 14.84 -14.46
CA SER A 147 -3.39 14.42 -15.58
C SER A 147 -4.53 15.42 -15.82
N THR A 148 -5.14 15.93 -14.74
CA THR A 148 -6.10 17.05 -14.80
C THR A 148 -5.44 18.31 -15.36
N GLY A 149 -4.21 18.61 -14.94
CA GLY A 149 -3.43 19.72 -15.50
C GLY A 149 -3.17 19.53 -17.00
N ASN A 150 -2.80 18.34 -17.46
CA ASN A 150 -2.65 18.05 -18.90
C ASN A 150 -3.96 18.27 -19.67
N ALA A 151 -5.10 17.84 -19.12
CA ALA A 151 -6.40 18.10 -19.74
C ALA A 151 -6.70 19.60 -19.84
N ALA A 152 -6.36 20.38 -18.80
CA ALA A 152 -6.48 21.84 -18.81
C ALA A 152 -5.55 22.48 -19.86
N VAL A 153 -4.31 22.03 -19.99
CA VAL A 153 -3.39 22.49 -21.04
C VAL A 153 -3.94 22.21 -22.43
N LEU A 154 -4.44 20.99 -22.69
CA LEU A 154 -5.05 20.65 -23.97
C LEU A 154 -6.27 21.51 -24.28
N MET A 155 -7.09 21.81 -23.27
CA MET A 155 -8.23 22.73 -23.40
C MET A 155 -7.79 24.15 -23.76
N ILE A 156 -6.74 24.67 -23.11
CA ILE A 156 -6.18 26.00 -23.40
C ILE A 156 -5.65 26.05 -24.83
N LEU A 157 -4.92 25.02 -25.28
CA LEU A 157 -4.41 24.93 -26.65
C LEU A 157 -5.54 24.85 -27.68
N ALA A 158 -6.58 24.06 -27.41
CA ALA A 158 -7.74 23.96 -28.29
C ALA A 158 -8.53 25.29 -28.37
N ALA A 159 -8.55 26.06 -27.28
CA ALA A 159 -9.19 27.37 -27.22
C ALA A 159 -8.30 28.53 -27.70
N GLU A 160 -7.04 28.26 -28.09
CA GLU A 160 -6.09 29.30 -28.51
C GLU A 160 -6.64 30.24 -29.61
N PRO A 161 -7.32 29.77 -30.66
CA PRO A 161 -7.89 30.65 -31.69
C PRO A 161 -8.89 31.66 -31.12
N LEU A 162 -9.67 31.25 -30.11
CA LEU A 162 -10.66 32.10 -29.43
C LEU A 162 -10.00 33.08 -28.45
N LEU A 163 -8.87 32.69 -27.85
CA LEU A 163 -8.11 33.48 -26.87
C LEU A 163 -7.12 34.45 -27.53
N SER A 164 -6.90 34.34 -28.85
CA SER A 164 -5.95 35.14 -29.63
C SER A 164 -6.19 36.66 -29.59
N GLY A 165 -7.38 37.10 -29.16
CA GLY A 165 -7.72 38.51 -29.00
C GLY A 165 -6.95 39.24 -27.89
N VAL A 166 -6.31 38.51 -26.96
CA VAL A 166 -5.53 39.10 -25.86
C VAL A 166 -4.10 38.56 -25.89
N LYS A 167 -3.13 39.45 -26.14
CA LYS A 167 -1.71 39.08 -26.24
C LYS A 167 -1.24 38.35 -24.97
N HIS A 168 -0.58 37.21 -25.15
CA HIS A 168 0.01 36.38 -24.09
C HIS A 168 -0.95 35.73 -23.08
N LEU A 169 -2.28 35.85 -23.24
CA LEU A 169 -3.25 35.26 -22.30
C LEU A 169 -3.11 33.73 -22.20
N SER A 170 -2.98 33.02 -23.32
CA SER A 170 -2.77 31.57 -23.35
C SER A 170 -1.54 31.13 -22.54
N LEU A 171 -0.45 31.90 -22.63
CA LEU A 171 0.79 31.64 -21.89
C LEU A 171 0.62 31.86 -20.38
N TYR A 172 -0.12 32.90 -19.96
CA TYR A 172 -0.42 33.12 -18.54
C TYR A 172 -1.35 32.05 -17.96
N LEU A 173 -2.35 31.60 -18.73
CA LEU A 173 -3.22 30.48 -18.33
C LEU A 173 -2.43 29.17 -18.19
N LEU A 174 -1.53 28.89 -19.13
CA LEU A 174 -0.61 27.74 -19.05
C LEU A 174 0.24 27.80 -17.77
N LEU A 175 0.80 28.97 -17.46
CA LEU A 175 1.59 29.19 -16.24
C LEU A 175 0.73 29.01 -14.97
N GLY A 176 -0.51 29.49 -14.99
CA GLY A 176 -1.47 29.29 -13.90
C GLY A 176 -1.73 27.81 -13.61
N VAL A 177 -1.89 26.99 -14.67
CA VAL A 177 -2.01 25.53 -14.52
C VAL A 177 -0.75 24.94 -13.88
N LEU A 178 0.45 25.33 -14.31
CA LEU A 178 1.70 24.84 -13.73
C LEU A 178 1.85 25.21 -12.25
N VAL A 179 1.46 26.42 -11.87
CA VAL A 179 1.47 26.84 -10.45
C VAL A 179 0.46 26.03 -9.64
N LEU A 180 -0.73 25.76 -10.18
CA LEU A 180 -1.73 24.95 -9.49
C LEU A 180 -1.25 23.50 -9.28
N GLU A 181 -0.48 22.96 -10.22
CA GLU A 181 0.10 21.62 -10.09
C GLU A 181 1.15 21.51 -8.98
N LEU A 182 1.73 22.63 -8.49
CA LEU A 182 2.63 22.61 -7.33
C LEU A 182 1.97 22.06 -6.06
N LEU A 183 0.63 22.04 -5.98
CA LEU A 183 -0.11 21.38 -4.90
C LEU A 183 0.20 19.86 -4.80
N SER A 184 0.71 19.25 -5.87
CA SER A 184 1.17 17.86 -5.86
C SER A 184 2.48 17.64 -5.08
N VAL A 185 3.34 18.67 -4.95
CA VAL A 185 4.67 18.56 -4.32
C VAL A 185 4.56 18.24 -2.82
N PRO A 186 3.75 18.95 -2.02
CA PRO A 186 3.51 18.58 -0.62
C PRO A 186 3.00 17.14 -0.47
N CYS A 187 2.13 16.68 -1.35
CA CYS A 187 1.61 15.30 -1.32
C CYS A 187 2.73 14.26 -1.51
N LEU A 188 3.61 14.49 -2.50
CA LEU A 188 4.80 13.66 -2.75
C LEU A 188 5.78 13.68 -1.57
N LEU A 189 5.99 14.84 -0.94
CA LEU A 189 6.87 14.97 0.22
C LEU A 189 6.30 14.24 1.45
N LEU A 190 5.01 14.39 1.74
CA LEU A 190 4.35 13.67 2.84
C LEU A 190 4.40 12.15 2.64
N TYR A 191 4.19 11.68 1.40
CA TYR A 191 4.41 10.29 1.04
C TYR A 191 5.86 9.86 1.34
N SER A 192 6.84 10.65 0.90
CA SER A 192 8.26 10.35 1.09
C SER A 192 8.67 10.25 2.55
N VAL A 193 8.17 11.15 3.40
CA VAL A 193 8.40 11.15 4.85
C VAL A 193 7.78 9.89 5.48
N LYS A 194 6.58 9.48 5.07
CA LYS A 194 5.98 8.22 5.54
C LYS A 194 6.81 7.00 5.14
N VAL A 195 7.33 6.96 3.92
CA VAL A 195 8.22 5.88 3.48
C VAL A 195 9.55 5.90 4.25
N GLN A 196 10.13 7.08 4.52
CA GLN A 196 11.35 7.19 5.33
C GLN A 196 11.12 6.73 6.77
N LYS A 197 9.99 7.11 7.37
CA LYS A 197 9.61 6.65 8.72
C LYS A 197 9.50 5.13 8.76
N PHE A 198 8.80 4.54 7.79
CA PHE A 198 8.70 3.08 7.65
C PHE A 198 10.08 2.41 7.44
N ASN A 199 10.92 2.98 6.57
CA ASN A 199 12.29 2.48 6.33
C ASN A 199 13.20 2.59 7.57
N ARG A 200 12.94 3.56 8.47
CA ARG A 200 13.69 3.75 9.71
C ARG A 200 13.21 2.81 10.81
N GLU A 201 11.90 2.61 10.90
CA GLU A 201 11.27 1.79 11.94
C GLU A 201 11.47 0.29 11.70
N SER A 202 11.80 -0.12 10.46
CA SER A 202 12.02 -1.53 10.08
C SER A 202 10.97 -2.48 10.71
N PRO A 203 9.67 -2.19 10.57
CA PRO A 203 8.64 -2.92 11.29
C PRO A 203 8.60 -4.39 10.87
N GLU A 204 8.29 -5.25 11.84
CA GLU A 204 7.96 -6.66 11.58
C GLU A 204 6.64 -6.74 10.77
N PRO A 205 6.43 -7.81 9.97
CA PRO A 205 5.18 -8.01 9.24
C PRO A 205 3.93 -7.88 10.13
N ASP A 206 2.83 -7.34 9.59
CA ASP A 206 1.62 -7.01 10.38
C ASP A 206 1.08 -8.27 11.12
N VAL A 207 1.18 -9.46 10.50
CA VAL A 207 0.75 -10.75 11.09
C VAL A 207 1.57 -11.12 12.34
N SER A 208 2.90 -10.96 12.30
CA SER A 208 3.75 -11.26 13.47
C SER A 208 3.54 -10.28 14.63
N GLN A 209 3.16 -9.03 14.32
CA GLN A 209 2.85 -8.03 15.35
C GLN A 209 1.50 -8.33 16.01
N GLU A 210 0.50 -8.75 15.23
CA GLU A 210 -0.82 -9.15 15.72
C GLU A 210 -0.71 -10.42 16.58
N GLU A 211 0.00 -11.45 16.11
CA GLU A 211 0.25 -12.69 16.87
C GLU A 211 0.97 -12.43 18.21
N ARG A 212 1.94 -11.52 18.24
CA ARG A 212 2.65 -11.15 19.48
C ARG A 212 1.79 -10.33 20.45
N SER A 213 0.86 -9.52 19.93
CA SER A 213 -0.05 -8.71 20.74
C SER A 213 -1.22 -9.52 21.32
N HIS A 214 -1.61 -10.59 20.64
CA HIS A 214 -2.68 -11.50 21.06
C HIS A 214 -2.17 -12.79 21.73
N GLY A 215 -0.88 -13.09 21.64
CA GLY A 215 -0.24 -14.18 22.37
C GLY A 215 -0.10 -13.84 23.85
N PHE A 216 -0.94 -14.45 24.70
CA PHE A 216 -0.63 -14.56 26.12
C PHE A 216 0.66 -15.37 26.28
N PRO A 217 1.68 -14.88 27.01
CA PRO A 217 2.85 -15.70 27.30
C PRO A 217 2.46 -16.72 28.38
N SER A 218 1.96 -17.89 27.96
CA SER A 218 1.88 -19.06 28.84
C SER A 218 3.26 -19.70 28.94
N PRO A 219 3.88 -19.78 30.13
CA PRO A 219 5.27 -20.20 30.28
C PRO A 219 5.52 -21.70 30.11
N THR A 220 4.56 -22.49 29.62
CA THR A 220 4.59 -23.94 29.76
C THR A 220 4.57 -24.77 28.47
N HIS A 221 4.45 -24.20 27.28
CA HIS A 221 4.56 -25.00 26.05
C HIS A 221 5.08 -24.17 24.85
N PRO A 222 6.30 -24.42 24.36
CA PRO A 222 6.72 -23.96 23.04
C PRO A 222 6.26 -24.97 21.97
N LEU A 223 5.84 -24.44 20.82
CA LEU A 223 5.42 -25.09 19.58
C LEU A 223 4.00 -25.70 19.56
N CYS A 224 3.09 -25.02 18.84
CA CYS A 224 2.49 -25.56 17.62
C CYS A 224 1.70 -24.44 16.89
N THR A 225 2.35 -23.72 15.98
CA THR A 225 1.64 -22.92 14.96
C THR A 225 1.76 -23.67 13.65
N GLU A 226 0.93 -24.69 13.47
CA GLU A 226 0.75 -25.34 12.18
C GLU A 226 -0.22 -24.49 11.35
N THR A 227 0.31 -23.53 10.58
CA THR A 227 -0.45 -22.87 9.51
C THR A 227 -0.04 -23.49 8.18
N GLY A 228 -0.93 -24.37 7.68
CA GLY A 228 -0.73 -25.13 6.46
C GLY A 228 -0.51 -24.28 5.20
N PHE A 229 0.34 -24.79 4.31
CA PHE A 229 0.61 -24.28 2.98
C PHE A 229 -0.71 -24.13 2.18
N ARG A 230 -1.09 -22.89 1.83
CA ARG A 230 -2.32 -22.59 1.08
C ARG A 230 -2.00 -21.72 -0.14
N ASP A 231 -2.36 -22.25 -1.30
CA ASP A 231 -2.13 -21.65 -2.61
C ASP A 231 -2.88 -20.30 -2.74
N GLY A 232 -2.11 -19.22 -2.99
CA GLY A 232 -2.48 -17.83 -2.69
C GLY A 232 -3.35 -17.12 -3.73
N SER A 233 -3.91 -17.82 -4.72
CA SER A 233 -4.64 -17.16 -5.82
C SER A 233 -6.15 -17.08 -5.61
N ASN A 234 -6.74 -17.97 -4.81
CA ASN A 234 -8.20 -18.05 -4.61
C ASN A 234 -8.63 -17.78 -3.16
N LEU A 235 -7.70 -17.85 -2.20
CA LEU A 235 -7.98 -17.59 -0.78
C LEU A 235 -8.02 -16.09 -0.47
N GLU A 236 -7.27 -15.25 -1.17
CA GLU A 236 -7.20 -13.80 -0.93
C GLU A 236 -8.58 -13.13 -1.12
N ASP A 237 -9.27 -13.46 -2.21
CA ASP A 237 -10.64 -12.98 -2.50
C ASP A 237 -11.68 -13.55 -1.52
N VAL A 238 -11.45 -14.77 -1.01
CA VAL A 238 -12.33 -15.42 -0.03
C VAL A 238 -12.10 -14.84 1.38
N VAL A 239 -10.86 -14.53 1.73
CA VAL A 239 -10.48 -13.91 3.02
C VAL A 239 -10.91 -12.46 3.07
N GLU A 240 -10.81 -11.71 1.97
CA GLU A 240 -11.36 -10.34 1.88
C GLU A 240 -12.88 -10.36 2.10
N LYS A 241 -13.61 -11.28 1.46
CA LYS A 241 -15.05 -11.44 1.67
C LYS A 241 -15.42 -11.93 3.07
N GLN A 242 -14.61 -12.78 3.68
CA GLN A 242 -14.85 -13.25 5.05
C GLN A 242 -14.56 -12.16 6.08
N ALA A 243 -13.54 -11.32 5.86
CA ALA A 243 -13.24 -10.18 6.73
C ALA A 243 -14.36 -9.15 6.72
N ASP A 244 -14.89 -8.80 5.55
CA ASP A 244 -16.03 -7.89 5.41
C ASP A 244 -17.28 -8.44 6.11
N LEU A 245 -17.52 -9.77 6.01
CA LEU A 245 -18.65 -10.41 6.67
C LEU A 245 -18.51 -10.41 8.20
N ILE A 246 -17.31 -10.67 8.72
CA ILE A 246 -17.03 -10.63 10.16
C ILE A 246 -17.22 -9.22 10.70
N GLU A 247 -16.74 -8.20 9.99
CA GLU A 247 -16.90 -6.80 10.39
C GLU A 247 -18.38 -6.39 10.37
N TYR A 248 -19.12 -6.78 9.33
CA TYR A 248 -20.57 -6.59 9.25
C TYR A 248 -21.31 -7.26 10.41
N LEU A 249 -21.00 -8.53 10.70
CA LEU A 249 -21.62 -9.29 11.79
C LEU A 249 -21.29 -8.69 13.16
N LYS A 250 -20.06 -8.20 13.36
CA LYS A 250 -19.64 -7.53 14.60
C LYS A 250 -20.38 -6.21 14.80
N GLN A 251 -20.52 -5.42 13.74
CA GLN A 251 -21.27 -4.18 13.77
C GLN A 251 -22.76 -4.44 14.04
N HIS A 252 -23.34 -5.46 13.40
CA HIS A 252 -24.72 -5.87 13.60
C HIS A 252 -24.98 -6.34 15.04
N ASN A 253 -24.12 -7.20 15.61
CA ASN A 253 -24.22 -7.64 17.00
C ASN A 253 -24.10 -6.46 17.97
N SER A 254 -23.20 -5.51 17.73
CA SER A 254 -23.07 -4.32 18.58
C SER A 254 -24.35 -3.46 18.59
N LEU A 255 -25.01 -3.35 17.44
CA LEU A 255 -26.24 -2.59 17.27
C LEU A 255 -27.42 -3.32 17.91
N LEU A 256 -27.48 -4.64 17.76
CA LEU A 256 -28.48 -5.48 18.41
C LEU A 256 -28.32 -5.42 19.95
N SER A 257 -27.10 -5.54 20.47
CA SER A 257 -26.82 -5.40 21.90
C SER A 257 -27.24 -4.03 22.44
N LYS A 258 -27.00 -2.94 21.68
CA LYS A 258 -27.48 -1.59 22.05
C LYS A 258 -29.00 -1.51 22.11
N ARG A 259 -29.70 -2.12 21.15
CA ARG A 259 -31.18 -2.16 21.12
C ARG A 259 -31.76 -2.97 22.28
N ILE A 260 -31.17 -4.13 22.60
CA ILE A 260 -31.58 -4.95 23.74
C ILE A 260 -31.39 -4.18 25.03
N LEU A 261 -30.23 -3.52 25.22
CA LEU A 261 -29.98 -2.69 26.39
C LEU A 261 -30.96 -1.52 26.50
N SER A 262 -31.31 -0.85 25.39
CA SER A 262 -32.30 0.23 25.43
C SER A 262 -33.70 -0.27 25.78
N LEU A 263 -34.12 -1.41 25.25
CA LEU A 263 -35.43 -2.01 25.56
C LEU A 263 -35.48 -2.52 27.00
N THR A 264 -34.41 -3.14 27.49
CA THR A 264 -34.30 -3.60 28.88
C THR A 264 -34.30 -2.42 29.85
N ALA A 265 -33.60 -1.33 29.53
CA ALA A 265 -33.60 -0.12 30.33
C ALA A 265 -34.98 0.58 30.36
N GLN A 266 -35.76 0.46 29.29
CA GLN A 266 -37.13 0.98 29.23
C GLN A 266 -38.08 0.11 30.05
N GLN A 267 -37.95 -1.22 29.99
CA GLN A 267 -38.75 -2.16 30.78
C GLN A 267 -38.42 -2.18 32.28
N ILE A 268 -37.22 -1.71 32.69
CA ILE A 268 -36.87 -1.51 34.11
C ILE A 268 -37.48 -0.20 34.66
N ARG A 269 -37.92 0.72 33.79
CA ARG A 269 -38.46 2.03 34.18
C ARG A 269 -39.99 2.02 34.34
N ASP A 270 -40.67 1.01 33.80
CA ASP A 270 -42.10 0.74 33.98
C ASP A 270 -42.32 -0.30 35.08
#